data_AF-A0A942P618-F1
#
_entry.id   AF-A0A942P618-F1
#
_cell.length_a   1.000
_cell.length_b   1.000
_cell.length_c   1.000
_cell.angle_alpha   90.00
_cell.angle_beta   90.00
_cell.angle_gamma   90.00
#
_symmetry.space_group_name_H-M   'P 1'
#
loop_
_entity.id
_entity.type
_entity.pdbx_description
1 polymer ?
#
loop_
_entity_poly.entity_id
_entity_poly.type
_entity_poly.pdbx_seq_one_letter_code
_entity_poly.pdbx_strand_id
1 'polypeptide(L)'
;KRPAKEMRRVEGGHEMDWVRACKESPESRVEASSYFGYSGPMNEMVVMGVVAVRLQDLKRELLWDGEKMRFTNISDSDVIRVVKSDKFEIIDGHPHFDTQHETMNAKAAAEEYIKHTYREGWSL
;
A
#
# COMPACT_ATOMS: atom_id res chain seq x y z
N LYS A 1 33.86 7.72 11.89
CA LYS A 1 33.32 8.54 13.01
C LYS A 1 31.82 8.28 13.07
N ARG A 2 31.25 7.88 14.22
CA ARG A 2 29.80 7.69 14.34
C ARG A 2 29.09 9.05 14.28
N PRO A 3 27.90 9.16 13.67
CA PRO A 3 27.10 10.39 13.72
C PRO A 3 26.75 10.75 15.17
N ALA A 4 26.42 12.02 15.40
CA ALA A 4 25.97 12.48 16.71
C ALA A 4 24.73 11.67 17.17
N LYS A 5 24.56 11.54 18.48
CA LYS A 5 23.40 10.84 19.05
C LYS A 5 22.19 11.76 18.98
N GLU A 6 21.29 11.49 18.04
CA GLU A 6 20.04 12.23 17.87
C GLU A 6 18.82 11.46 18.41
N MET A 7 18.89 10.12 18.42
CA MET A 7 17.83 9.25 18.96
C MET A 7 18.41 8.22 19.93
N ARG A 8 17.55 7.71 20.83
CA ARG A 8 17.87 6.59 21.71
C ARG A 8 18.36 5.41 20.87
N ARG A 9 19.46 4.78 21.29
CA ARG A 9 19.94 3.55 20.64
C ARG A 9 19.17 2.37 21.21
N VAL A 10 18.64 1.54 20.32
CA VAL A 10 18.00 0.29 20.73
C VAL A 10 19.11 -0.72 21.04
N GLU A 11 19.02 -1.36 22.21
CA GLU A 11 19.91 -2.44 22.59
C GLU A 11 19.31 -3.79 22.14
N GLY A 12 20.15 -4.68 21.61
CA GLY A 12 19.73 -6.03 21.23
C GLY A 12 19.06 -6.20 19.86
N GLY A 13 18.90 -5.14 19.06
CA GLY A 13 18.29 -5.19 17.72
C GLY A 13 17.11 -4.22 17.58
N HIS A 14 16.75 -3.81 16.37
CA HIS A 14 15.68 -2.82 16.15
C HIS A 14 14.30 -3.34 16.59
N GLU A 15 14.03 -4.63 16.39
CA GLU A 15 12.84 -5.35 16.81
C GLU A 15 12.66 -5.39 18.34
N MET A 16 13.77 -5.33 19.09
CA MET A 16 13.74 -5.33 20.55
C MET A 16 13.17 -4.04 21.13
N ASP A 17 13.14 -2.94 20.37
CA ASP A 17 12.48 -1.71 20.78
C ASP A 17 10.98 -1.91 20.95
N TRP A 18 10.37 -2.64 20.01
CA TRP A 18 8.95 -2.97 20.03
C TRP A 18 8.63 -3.99 21.13
N VAL A 19 9.44 -5.06 21.25
CA VAL A 19 9.27 -6.06 22.32
C VAL A 19 9.35 -5.43 23.71
N ARG A 20 10.27 -4.48 23.93
CA ARG A 20 10.36 -3.72 25.18
C ARG A 20 9.09 -2.91 25.42
N ALA A 21 8.67 -2.10 24.45
CA ALA A 21 7.48 -1.25 24.57
C ALA A 21 6.21 -2.06 24.86
N CYS A 22 6.07 -3.28 24.32
CA CYS A 22 4.96 -4.18 24.61
C CYS A 22 4.96 -4.71 26.06
N LYS A 23 6.14 -4.87 26.67
CA LYS A 23 6.29 -5.40 28.04
C LYS A 23 6.22 -4.32 29.12
N GLU A 24 6.50 -3.07 28.76
CA GLU A 24 6.38 -1.92 29.66
C GLU A 24 4.91 -1.59 29.94
N SER A 25 4.64 -1.13 31.17
CA SER A 25 3.29 -0.69 31.54
C SER A 25 2.91 0.57 30.74
N PRO A 26 1.62 0.80 30.44
CA PRO A 26 1.18 2.01 29.74
C PRO A 26 1.66 3.32 30.39
N GLU A 27 1.84 3.35 31.71
CA GLU A 27 2.25 4.53 32.48
C GLU A 27 3.76 4.80 32.42
N SER A 28 4.56 3.76 32.14
CA SER A 28 6.03 3.83 32.15
C SER A 28 6.67 3.60 30.79
N ARG A 29 5.87 3.19 29.79
CA ARG A 29 6.39 2.85 28.46
C ARG A 29 6.98 4.05 27.76
N VAL A 30 8.09 3.80 27.09
CA VAL A 30 8.67 4.76 26.16
C VAL A 30 8.30 4.36 24.75
N GLU A 31 7.86 5.33 23.96
CA GLU A 31 7.49 5.14 22.56
C GLU A 31 8.59 4.43 21.76
N ALA A 32 8.15 3.54 20.86
CA ALA A 32 9.05 2.84 19.95
C ALA A 32 9.46 3.78 18.81
N SER A 33 10.67 3.63 18.29
CA SER A 33 11.20 4.45 17.19
C SER A 33 10.37 4.36 15.91
N SER A 34 9.58 3.30 15.75
CA SER A 34 8.68 3.06 14.61
C SER A 34 7.23 2.92 15.05
N TYR A 35 6.78 3.75 15.99
CA TYR A 35 5.37 3.81 16.40
C TYR A 35 4.45 4.22 15.23
N PHE A 36 3.16 3.89 15.34
CA PHE A 36 2.20 4.07 14.23
C PHE A 36 2.06 5.52 13.74
N GLY A 37 2.29 6.52 14.58
CA GLY A 37 2.26 7.93 14.13
C GLY A 37 3.43 8.28 13.20
N TYR A 38 4.55 7.57 13.29
CA TYR A 38 5.68 7.70 12.37
C TYR A 38 5.60 6.71 11.20
N SER A 39 5.38 5.43 11.49
CA SER A 39 5.38 4.38 10.47
C SER A 39 4.12 4.37 9.61
N GLY A 40 2.99 4.88 10.10
CA GLY A 40 1.73 4.96 9.37
C GLY A 40 1.85 5.83 8.11
N PRO A 41 2.25 7.11 8.23
CA PRO A 41 2.48 7.97 7.06
C PRO A 41 3.54 7.41 6.09
N MET A 42 4.57 6.74 6.60
CA MET A 42 5.57 6.10 5.74
C MET A 42 4.96 4.94 4.92
N ASN A 43 4.04 4.18 5.51
CA ASN A 43 3.34 3.10 4.82
C ASN A 43 2.41 3.63 3.71
N GLU A 44 1.89 4.84 3.83
CA GLU A 44 1.10 5.51 2.80
C GLU A 44 1.84 5.57 1.46
N MET A 45 3.12 5.94 1.48
CA MET A 45 3.96 5.98 0.27
C MET A 45 4.08 4.62 -0.41
N VAL A 46 4.13 3.54 0.36
CA VAL A 46 4.18 2.17 -0.17
C VAL A 46 2.85 1.81 -0.83
N VAL A 47 1.73 2.10 -0.15
CA VAL A 47 0.38 1.82 -0.67
C VAL A 47 0.11 2.62 -1.95
N MET A 48 0.49 3.90 -1.99
CA MET A 48 0.41 4.74 -3.17
C MET A 48 1.14 4.13 -4.38
N GLY A 49 2.34 3.56 -4.18
CA GLY A 49 3.07 2.83 -5.21
C GLY A 49 2.35 1.58 -5.71
N VAL A 50 1.71 0.81 -4.82
CA VAL A 50 0.92 -0.37 -5.20
C VAL A 50 -0.31 0.02 -6.02
N VAL A 51 -1.00 1.10 -5.66
CA VAL A 51 -2.14 1.60 -6.44
C VAL A 51 -1.68 2.06 -7.83
N ALA A 52 -0.52 2.72 -7.94
CA ALA A 52 0.03 3.12 -9.24
C ALA A 52 0.28 1.93 -10.18
N VAL A 53 0.75 0.79 -9.66
CA VAL A 53 0.91 -0.45 -10.44
C VAL A 53 -0.44 -0.98 -10.96
N ARG A 54 -1.50 -0.91 -10.15
CA ARG A 54 -2.85 -1.31 -10.62
C ARG A 54 -3.40 -0.39 -11.70
N LEU A 55 -2.97 0.87 -11.70
CA LEU A 55 -3.36 1.89 -12.68
C LEU A 55 -2.42 1.98 -13.88
N GLN A 56 -1.44 1.08 -14.01
CA GLN A 56 -0.39 1.15 -15.03
C GLN A 56 -0.93 1.14 -16.48
N ASP A 57 -2.13 0.61 -16.72
CA ASP A 57 -2.75 0.60 -18.06
C ASP A 57 -3.07 2.02 -18.58
N LEU A 58 -3.06 3.04 -17.70
CA LEU A 58 -3.13 4.45 -18.08
C LEU A 58 -1.89 4.95 -18.83
N LYS A 59 -0.76 4.23 -18.73
CA LYS A 59 0.48 4.45 -19.50
C LYS A 59 1.00 5.90 -19.44
N ARG A 60 0.89 6.51 -18.27
CA ARG A 60 1.39 7.87 -18.00
C ARG A 60 1.89 7.97 -16.56
N GLU A 61 2.67 9.01 -16.31
CA GLU A 61 3.03 9.40 -14.94
C GLU A 61 1.76 9.78 -14.15
N LEU A 62 1.68 9.33 -12.90
CA LEU A 62 0.55 9.61 -12.02
C LEU A 62 0.97 10.62 -10.95
N LEU A 63 0.17 11.67 -10.79
CA LEU A 63 0.46 12.79 -9.88
C LEU A 63 -0.32 12.62 -8.58
N TRP A 64 0.39 12.34 -7.49
CA TRP A 64 -0.18 12.10 -6.17
C TRP A 64 -0.33 13.38 -5.34
N ASP A 65 -1.51 13.61 -4.79
CA ASP A 65 -1.77 14.59 -3.73
C ASP A 65 -1.92 13.82 -2.41
N GLY A 66 -0.85 13.82 -1.59
CA GLY A 66 -0.81 13.07 -0.34
C GLY A 66 -1.70 13.63 0.76
N GLU A 67 -1.89 14.95 0.81
CA GLU A 67 -2.81 15.56 1.80
C GLU A 67 -4.26 15.14 1.53
N LYS A 68 -4.65 15.00 0.25
CA LYS A 68 -6.00 14.57 -0.14
C LYS A 68 -6.11 13.09 -0.46
N MET A 69 -5.03 12.32 -0.34
CA MET A 69 -5.01 10.89 -0.62
C MET A 69 -5.57 10.53 -2.01
N ARG A 70 -5.12 11.19 -3.09
CA ARG A 70 -5.65 10.93 -4.44
C ARG A 70 -4.69 11.22 -5.58
N PHE A 71 -4.91 10.58 -6.72
CA PHE A 71 -4.29 10.99 -7.99
C PHE A 71 -5.04 12.16 -8.60
N THR A 72 -4.30 13.20 -9.00
CA THR A 72 -4.87 14.47 -9.48
C THR A 72 -5.07 14.51 -11.00
N ASN A 73 -4.42 13.60 -11.72
CA ASN A 73 -4.43 13.56 -13.17
C ASN A 73 -5.12 12.30 -13.72
N ILE A 74 -6.23 11.89 -13.08
CA ILE A 74 -7.15 10.86 -13.59
C ILE A 74 -8.50 11.53 -13.87
N SER A 75 -8.93 11.49 -15.12
CA SER A 75 -10.21 12.02 -15.60
C SER A 75 -11.35 11.05 -15.36
N ASP A 76 -12.58 11.55 -15.37
CA ASP A 76 -13.78 10.72 -15.25
C ASP A 76 -13.97 9.76 -16.45
N SER A 77 -13.31 10.02 -17.58
CA SER A 77 -13.34 9.17 -18.78
C SER A 77 -12.20 8.15 -18.86
N ASP A 78 -11.21 8.22 -17.96
CA ASP A 78 -10.11 7.26 -17.97
C ASP A 78 -10.58 5.87 -17.57
N VAL A 79 -10.05 4.88 -18.27
CA VAL A 79 -10.36 3.48 -18.04
C VAL A 79 -9.09 2.63 -17.97
N ILE A 80 -9.16 1.55 -17.19
CA ILE A 80 -8.12 0.54 -17.07
C ILE A 80 -8.69 -0.83 -17.41
N ARG A 81 -7.86 -1.70 -17.95
CA ARG A 81 -8.18 -3.13 -18.12
C ARG A 81 -7.70 -3.91 -16.90
N VAL A 82 -8.59 -4.72 -16.34
CA VAL A 82 -8.33 -5.60 -15.20
C VAL A 82 -8.55 -7.04 -15.65
N VAL A 83 -7.69 -7.95 -15.21
CA VAL A 83 -7.86 -9.38 -15.47
C VAL A 83 -9.10 -9.87 -14.74
N LYS A 84 -10.08 -10.35 -15.50
CA LYS A 84 -11.32 -10.94 -14.98
C LYS A 84 -11.15 -12.42 -14.70
N SER A 85 -10.47 -13.12 -15.60
CA SER A 85 -10.14 -14.53 -15.45
C SER A 85 -8.87 -14.83 -16.24
N ASP A 86 -8.08 -15.79 -15.76
CA ASP A 86 -6.93 -16.32 -16.48
C ASP A 86 -6.98 -17.84 -16.41
N LYS A 87 -7.21 -18.49 -17.54
CA LYS A 87 -7.29 -19.95 -17.61
C LYS A 87 -5.95 -20.49 -18.09
N PHE A 88 -5.34 -21.32 -17.25
CA PHE A 88 -4.11 -22.02 -17.59
C PHE A 88 -4.41 -23.42 -18.12
N GLU A 89 -3.86 -23.77 -19.27
CA GLU A 89 -3.94 -25.10 -19.87
C GLU A 89 -2.58 -25.55 -20.41
N ILE A 90 -2.33 -26.87 -20.41
CA ILE A 90 -1.16 -27.46 -21.05
C ILE A 90 -1.64 -28.27 -22.25
N ILE A 91 -1.32 -27.80 -23.46
CA ILE A 91 -1.67 -28.46 -24.72
C ILE A 91 -0.35 -28.96 -25.33
N ASP A 92 -0.24 -30.28 -25.50
CA ASP A 92 0.97 -30.94 -26.01
C ASP A 92 2.27 -30.56 -25.26
N GLY A 93 2.17 -30.40 -23.93
CA GLY A 93 3.30 -30.02 -23.08
C GLY A 93 3.64 -28.53 -23.08
N HIS A 94 2.92 -27.71 -23.86
CA HIS A 94 3.12 -26.26 -23.92
C HIS A 94 2.07 -25.51 -23.07
N PRO A 95 2.52 -24.59 -22.19
CA PRO A 95 1.62 -23.77 -21.38
C PRO A 95 0.86 -22.77 -22.26
N HIS A 96 -0.44 -22.67 -22.05
CA HIS A 96 -1.35 -21.73 -22.68
C HIS A 96 -2.12 -20.96 -21.59
N PHE A 97 -2.31 -19.68 -21.83
CA PHE A 97 -3.03 -18.78 -20.93
C PHE A 97 -4.15 -18.10 -21.72
N ASP A 98 -5.37 -18.23 -21.24
CA ASP A 98 -6.54 -17.52 -21.74
C ASP A 98 -6.93 -16.44 -20.72
N THR A 99 -6.27 -15.29 -20.84
CA THR A 99 -6.48 -14.14 -19.96
C THR A 99 -7.57 -13.22 -20.51
N GLN A 100 -8.74 -13.25 -19.87
CA GLN A 100 -9.86 -12.39 -20.16
C GLN A 100 -9.78 -11.12 -19.33
N HIS A 101 -10.04 -9.98 -19.97
CA HIS A 101 -9.97 -8.66 -19.34
C HIS A 101 -11.35 -7.99 -19.33
N GLU A 102 -11.57 -7.17 -18.32
CA GLU A 102 -12.72 -6.28 -18.23
C GLU A 102 -12.25 -4.84 -18.01
N THR A 103 -13.02 -3.88 -18.52
CA THR A 103 -12.71 -2.46 -18.40
C THR A 103 -13.37 -1.90 -17.15
N MET A 104 -12.62 -1.13 -16.36
CA MET A 104 -13.11 -0.40 -15.19
C MET A 104 -12.80 1.09 -15.31
N ASN A 105 -13.65 1.94 -14.72
CA ASN A 105 -13.35 3.36 -14.57
C ASN A 105 -12.14 3.55 -13.65
N ALA A 106 -11.10 4.23 -14.14
CA ALA A 106 -9.84 4.33 -13.43
C ALA A 106 -9.92 5.15 -12.14
N LYS A 107 -10.71 6.23 -12.16
CA LYS A 107 -10.87 7.12 -11.01
C LYS A 107 -11.63 6.44 -9.88
N ALA A 108 -12.78 5.82 -10.18
CA ALA A 108 -13.55 5.07 -9.21
C ALA A 108 -12.74 3.89 -8.63
N ALA A 109 -11.99 3.18 -9.48
CA ALA A 109 -11.10 2.10 -9.02
C ALA A 109 -10.00 2.63 -8.08
N ALA A 110 -9.37 3.76 -8.41
CA ALA A 110 -8.36 4.38 -7.55
C ALA A 110 -8.91 4.78 -6.18
N GLU A 111 -10.07 5.46 -6.17
CA GLU A 111 -10.74 5.89 -4.93
C GLU A 111 -11.09 4.69 -4.04
N GLU A 112 -11.62 3.61 -4.63
CA GLU A 112 -11.94 2.37 -3.91
C GLU A 112 -10.69 1.63 -3.43
N TYR A 113 -9.58 1.64 -4.17
CA TYR A 113 -8.33 1.02 -3.71
C TYR A 113 -7.65 1.78 -2.57
N ILE A 114 -7.76 3.11 -2.56
CA ILE A 114 -7.17 3.97 -1.54
C ILE A 114 -8.02 3.94 -0.27
N LYS A 115 -9.34 4.06 -0.42
CA LYS A 115 -10.30 4.06 0.68
C LYS A 115 -11.36 3.00 0.44
N HIS A 116 -10.99 1.78 0.78
CA HIS A 116 -11.82 0.61 0.55
C HIS A 116 -13.16 0.68 1.30
N THR A 117 -14.22 0.36 0.58
CA THR A 117 -15.54 0.13 1.16
C THR A 117 -15.56 -1.27 1.77
N TYR A 118 -15.35 -1.34 3.09
CA TYR A 118 -15.37 -2.60 3.81
C TYR A 118 -16.80 -3.20 3.86
N ARG A 119 -16.85 -4.53 3.94
CA ARG A 119 -18.09 -5.26 4.18
C ARG A 119 -18.76 -4.83 5.49
N GLU A 120 -20.07 -5.05 5.58
CA GLU A 120 -20.83 -4.74 6.79
C GLU A 120 -20.20 -5.35 8.05
N GLY A 121 -20.11 -4.54 9.11
CA GLY A 121 -19.48 -4.91 10.38
C GLY A 121 -17.96 -4.73 10.45
N TRP A 122 -17.32 -4.23 9.39
CA TRP A 122 -15.87 -3.95 9.35
C TRP A 122 -15.63 -2.46 9.16
N SER A 123 -14.76 -1.87 10.00
CA SER A 123 -14.30 -0.49 9.89
C SER A 123 -12.85 -0.39 10.34
N LEU A 124 -12.10 0.54 9.75
CA LEU A 124 -10.72 0.86 10.10
C LEU A 124 -10.62 2.29 10.65
#